data_AF-A0A6P0W0C6-F1
#
_entry.id   AF-A0A6P0W0C6-F1
#
_cell.length_a   1.000
_cell.length_b   1.000
_cell.length_c   1.000
_cell.angle_alpha   90.00
_cell.angle_beta   90.00
_cell.angle_gamma   90.00
#
_symmetry.space_group_name_H-M   'P 1'
#
loop_
_entity.id
_entity.type
_entity.pdbx_description
1 polymer ?
#
loop_
_entity_poly.entity_id
_entity_poly.type
_entity_poly.pdbx_seq_one_letter_code
_entity_poly.pdbx_strand_id
1 'polypeptide(L)'
;MTIFGNRPSEKAEDKWRHQLDRFVKNHQQELAALAWGLFLERGDRDDTIGLDLQPKPHFVYCSREALETLNRNVDNKIQEILGVVDAHQPEREVLIISIGNGQLKLIFFEPEPSPAVCFEQVGENVNTLLERLEEQLTLAIQPVVGS
;
A
#
# COMPACT_ATOMS: atom_id res chain seq x y z
N MET A 1 28.50 24.46 -24.33
CA MET A 1 27.04 24.57 -24.22
C MET A 1 26.49 23.17 -24.40
N THR A 2 26.26 22.45 -23.30
CA THR A 2 25.86 21.04 -23.34
C THR A 2 24.34 20.98 -23.26
N ILE A 3 23.69 20.55 -24.34
CA ILE A 3 22.26 20.24 -24.36
C ILE A 3 22.11 18.93 -23.57
N PHE A 4 21.51 19.00 -22.38
CA PHE A 4 21.16 17.81 -21.60
C PHE A 4 19.94 17.13 -22.23
N GLY A 5 20.06 15.81 -22.32
CA GLY A 5 19.25 14.94 -23.15
C GLY A 5 17.77 14.94 -22.82
N ASN A 6 17.01 14.72 -23.90
CA ASN A 6 15.64 14.25 -23.95
C ASN A 6 15.40 13.17 -22.87
N ARG A 7 14.64 13.47 -21.81
CA ARG A 7 14.25 12.49 -20.76
C ARG A 7 13.27 11.48 -21.37
N PRO A 8 13.61 10.18 -21.49
CA PRO A 8 12.63 9.16 -21.86
C PRO A 8 11.72 8.88 -20.64
N SER A 9 10.44 9.26 -20.76
CA SER A 9 9.27 8.82 -19.98
C SER A 9 9.27 8.88 -18.44
N GLU A 10 9.42 10.06 -17.82
CA GLU A 10 8.98 10.30 -16.42
C GLU A 10 7.45 10.10 -16.23
N LYS A 11 6.66 10.09 -17.31
CA LYS A 11 5.19 10.16 -17.26
C LYS A 11 4.50 8.88 -16.77
N ALA A 12 5.14 7.72 -16.89
CA ALA A 12 4.53 6.41 -16.60
C ALA A 12 4.78 5.95 -15.17
N GLU A 13 6.03 6.02 -14.72
CA GLU A 13 6.44 5.63 -13.36
C GLU A 13 5.77 6.49 -12.29
N ASP A 14 5.55 7.78 -12.57
CA ASP A 14 4.86 8.66 -11.64
C ASP A 14 3.34 8.48 -11.66
N LYS A 15 2.74 8.04 -12.78
CA LYS A 15 1.27 8.03 -12.93
C LYS A 15 0.60 7.13 -11.89
N TRP A 16 1.09 5.90 -11.71
CA TRP A 16 0.50 4.96 -10.75
C TRP A 16 0.64 5.46 -9.32
N ARG A 17 1.77 6.10 -8.97
CA ARG A 17 2.00 6.67 -7.64
C ARG A 17 0.98 7.75 -7.33
N HIS A 18 0.72 8.65 -8.28
CA HIS A 18 -0.27 9.73 -8.14
C HIS A 18 -1.70 9.19 -8.12
N GLN A 19 -2.01 8.15 -8.90
CA GLN A 19 -3.31 7.48 -8.86
C GLN A 19 -3.56 6.83 -7.49
N LEU A 20 -2.54 6.14 -6.97
CA LEU A 20 -2.59 5.53 -5.65
C LEU A 20 -2.74 6.60 -4.55
N ASP A 21 -2.03 7.73 -4.63
CA ASP A 21 -2.21 8.82 -3.66
C ASP A 21 -3.64 9.37 -3.64
N ARG A 22 -4.23 9.54 -4.83
CA ARG A 22 -5.63 9.98 -4.94
C ARG A 22 -6.59 8.95 -4.38
N PHE A 23 -6.35 7.67 -4.67
CA PHE A 23 -7.15 6.58 -4.11
C PHE A 23 -7.08 6.60 -2.58
N VAL A 24 -5.87 6.65 -2.00
CA VAL A 24 -5.67 6.70 -0.55
C VAL A 24 -6.39 7.89 0.06
N LYS A 25 -6.26 9.08 -0.51
CA LYS A 25 -6.95 10.29 -0.02
C LYS A 25 -8.48 10.17 -0.04
N ASN A 26 -9.03 9.50 -1.04
CA ASN A 26 -10.48 9.34 -1.19
C ASN A 26 -11.06 8.22 -0.32
N HIS A 27 -10.23 7.31 0.18
CA HIS A 27 -10.64 6.10 0.89
C HIS A 27 -9.92 5.93 2.23
N GLN A 28 -9.51 7.02 2.89
CA GLN A 28 -8.72 6.92 4.13
C GLN A 28 -9.46 6.17 5.24
N GLN A 29 -10.76 6.43 5.41
CA GLN A 29 -11.57 5.79 6.44
C GLN A 29 -11.72 4.28 6.16
N GLU A 30 -12.02 3.91 4.92
CA GLU A 30 -12.16 2.52 4.51
C GLU A 30 -10.83 1.77 4.57
N LEU A 31 -9.72 2.41 4.21
CA LEU A 31 -8.39 1.83 4.35
C LEU A 31 -7.99 1.64 5.82
N ALA A 32 -8.36 2.58 6.69
CA ALA A 32 -8.15 2.46 8.13
C ALA A 32 -8.98 1.32 8.72
N ALA A 33 -10.26 1.22 8.34
CA ALA A 33 -11.13 0.12 8.70
C ALA A 33 -10.57 -1.22 8.21
N LEU A 34 -10.15 -1.32 6.95
CA LEU A 34 -9.59 -2.54 6.39
C LEU A 34 -8.31 -2.95 7.10
N ALA A 35 -7.40 -2.00 7.34
CA ALA A 35 -6.14 -2.26 8.02
C ALA A 35 -6.36 -2.80 9.43
N TRP A 36 -7.32 -2.25 10.15
CA TRP A 36 -7.74 -2.75 11.47
C TRP A 36 -8.36 -4.15 11.38
N GLY A 37 -9.29 -4.38 10.46
CA GLY A 37 -9.91 -5.69 10.26
C GLY A 37 -8.90 -6.79 9.94
N LEU A 38 -7.97 -6.53 9.02
CA LEU A 38 -6.88 -7.44 8.69
C LEU A 38 -5.91 -7.66 9.85
N PHE A 39 -5.63 -6.61 10.64
CA PHE A 39 -4.85 -6.74 11.87
C PHE A 39 -5.50 -7.71 12.87
N LEU A 40 -6.82 -7.64 13.06
CA LEU A 40 -7.54 -8.57 13.93
C LEU A 40 -7.52 -10.01 13.37
N GLU A 41 -7.68 -10.18 12.07
CA GLU A 41 -7.69 -11.51 11.42
C GLU A 41 -6.32 -12.19 11.39
N ARG A 42 -5.22 -11.42 11.31
CA ARG A 42 -3.88 -12.00 11.30
C ARG A 42 -3.45 -12.59 12.64
N GLY A 43 -4.01 -12.11 13.75
CA GLY A 43 -3.65 -12.55 15.10
C GLY A 43 -2.16 -12.32 15.38
N ASP A 44 -1.48 -13.35 15.88
CA ASP A 44 -0.05 -13.29 16.28
C ASP A 44 0.93 -13.35 15.09
N ARG A 45 0.44 -13.37 13.84
CA ARG A 45 1.32 -13.39 12.67
C ARG A 45 2.03 -12.04 12.51
N ASP A 46 3.34 -12.10 12.33
CA ASP A 46 4.21 -10.94 12.05
C ASP A 46 4.18 -10.57 10.55
N ASP A 47 2.98 -10.35 10.05
CA ASP A 47 2.72 -10.02 8.65
C ASP A 47 2.34 -8.56 8.51
N THR A 48 3.00 -7.83 7.60
CA THR A 48 2.60 -6.46 7.21
C THR A 48 1.58 -6.51 6.08
N ILE A 49 0.66 -5.55 6.00
CA ILE A 49 -0.28 -5.46 4.88
C ILE A 49 0.49 -4.98 3.63
N GLY A 50 0.37 -5.73 2.56
CA GLY A 50 0.88 -5.38 1.24
C GLY A 50 -0.24 -5.04 0.26
N LEU A 51 0.10 -4.31 -0.79
CA LEU A 51 -0.77 -4.04 -1.92
C LEU A 51 -0.01 -4.30 -3.22
N ASP A 52 -0.31 -5.42 -3.89
CA ASP A 52 0.25 -5.72 -5.20
C ASP A 52 -0.65 -5.11 -6.27
N LEU A 53 -0.11 -4.22 -7.09
CA LEU A 53 -0.85 -3.53 -8.14
C LEU A 53 -0.96 -4.33 -9.44
N GLN A 54 -0.29 -5.49 -9.57
CA GLN A 54 -0.21 -6.24 -10.82
C GLN A 54 -0.52 -7.73 -10.65
N PRO A 55 -1.08 -8.39 -11.69
CA PRO A 55 -1.70 -7.80 -12.90
C PRO A 55 -3.04 -7.11 -12.61
N LYS A 56 -3.69 -7.45 -11.48
CA LYS A 56 -4.87 -6.78 -10.93
C LYS A 56 -4.54 -6.34 -9.50
N PRO A 57 -4.88 -5.11 -9.09
CA PRO A 57 -4.64 -4.66 -7.73
C PRO A 57 -5.35 -5.55 -6.69
N HIS A 58 -4.60 -6.01 -5.69
CA HIS A 58 -5.12 -6.82 -4.58
C HIS A 58 -4.28 -6.67 -3.31
N PHE A 59 -4.92 -6.82 -2.15
CA PHE A 59 -4.26 -6.81 -0.86
C PHE A 59 -3.65 -8.18 -0.55
N VAL A 60 -2.49 -8.17 0.09
CA VAL A 60 -1.75 -9.38 0.48
C VAL A 60 -1.17 -9.21 1.88
N TYR A 61 -0.80 -10.33 2.50
CA TYR A 61 0.08 -10.31 3.67
C TYR A 61 1.53 -10.48 3.22
N CYS A 62 2.39 -9.59 3.69
CA CYS A 62 3.83 -9.66 3.51
C CYS A 62 4.47 -10.07 4.83
N SER A 63 4.99 -11.29 4.90
CA SER A 63 5.69 -11.75 6.10
C SER A 63 6.97 -10.94 6.33
N ARG A 64 7.35 -10.80 7.60
CA ARG A 64 8.62 -10.17 7.96
C ARG A 64 9.82 -10.79 7.22
N GLU A 65 9.87 -12.11 7.14
CA GLU A 65 10.95 -12.84 6.44
C GLU A 65 11.02 -12.49 4.94
N ALA A 66 9.88 -12.31 4.28
CA ALA A 66 9.85 -11.91 2.88
C ALA A 66 10.40 -10.50 2.68
N LEU A 67 10.09 -9.56 3.57
CA LEU A 67 10.62 -8.20 3.53
C LEU A 67 12.12 -8.15 3.79
N GLU A 68 12.64 -8.94 4.74
CA GLU A 68 14.07 -9.04 4.98
C GLU A 68 14.82 -9.68 3.80
N THR A 69 14.23 -10.70 3.18
CA THR A 69 14.76 -11.33 1.98
C THR A 69 14.81 -10.34 0.82
N LEU A 70 13.74 -9.57 0.62
CA LEU A 70 13.71 -8.50 -0.36
C LEU A 70 14.81 -7.48 -0.08
N ASN A 71 14.97 -7.03 1.17
CA ASN A 71 15.98 -6.06 1.55
C ASN A 71 17.40 -6.54 1.22
N ARG A 72 17.73 -7.80 1.52
CA ARG A 72 19.01 -8.40 1.13
C ARG A 72 19.20 -8.43 -0.39
N ASN A 73 18.16 -8.79 -1.13
CA ASN A 73 18.20 -8.87 -2.60
C ASN A 73 18.36 -7.51 -3.28
N VAL A 74 18.00 -6.42 -2.61
CA VAL A 74 18.16 -5.05 -3.11
C VAL A 74 19.31 -4.30 -2.43
N ASP A 75 20.35 -5.00 -1.99
CA ASP A 75 21.55 -4.43 -1.36
C ASP A 75 21.24 -3.54 -0.14
N ASN A 76 20.27 -3.96 0.68
CA ASN A 76 19.79 -3.26 1.88
C ASN A 76 19.16 -1.88 1.62
N LYS A 77 18.70 -1.61 0.39
CA LYS A 77 18.13 -0.29 0.00
C LYS A 77 16.78 0.03 0.64
N ILE A 78 16.11 -0.91 1.28
CA ILE A 78 14.77 -0.70 1.88
C ILE A 78 14.80 -0.79 3.42
N GLN A 79 15.98 -0.63 4.03
CA GLN A 79 16.16 -0.66 5.49
C GLN A 79 15.26 0.35 6.23
N GLU A 80 15.01 1.52 5.64
CA GLU A 80 14.10 2.53 6.21
C GLU A 80 12.67 2.01 6.28
N ILE A 81 12.20 1.30 5.24
CA ILE A 81 10.86 0.68 5.23
C ILE A 81 10.77 -0.37 6.33
N LEU A 82 11.80 -1.20 6.53
CA LEU A 82 11.84 -2.16 7.64
C LEU A 82 11.75 -1.47 9.00
N GLY A 83 12.43 -0.33 9.17
CA GLY A 83 12.34 0.47 10.40
C GLY A 83 10.93 1.00 10.67
N VAL A 84 10.19 1.40 9.64
CA VAL A 84 8.78 1.83 9.78
C VAL A 84 7.89 0.65 10.14
N VAL A 85 8.11 -0.52 9.52
CA VAL A 85 7.41 -1.77 9.88
C VAL A 85 7.64 -2.12 11.35
N ASP A 86 8.88 -2.05 11.82
CA ASP A 86 9.27 -2.39 13.19
C ASP A 86 8.65 -1.44 14.23
N ALA A 87 8.36 -0.19 13.84
CA ALA A 87 7.77 0.83 14.70
C ALA A 87 6.24 0.92 14.59
N HIS A 88 5.62 0.09 13.75
CA HIS A 88 4.19 0.19 13.41
C HIS A 88 3.26 -0.03 14.61
N GLN A 89 2.29 0.85 14.79
CA GLN A 89 1.22 0.80 15.80
C GLN A 89 -0.16 0.68 15.13
N PRO A 90 -0.67 -0.55 14.88
CA PRO A 90 -1.94 -0.79 14.18
C PRO A 90 -3.17 -0.10 14.81
N GLU A 91 -3.13 0.12 16.13
CA GLU A 91 -4.15 0.84 16.90
C GLU A 91 -4.28 2.33 16.52
N ARG A 92 -3.25 2.90 15.90
CA ARG A 92 -3.14 4.33 15.64
C ARG A 92 -2.96 4.65 14.17
N GLU A 93 -2.20 3.84 13.44
CA GLU A 93 -1.75 4.21 12.10
C GLU A 93 -1.96 3.08 11.08
N VAL A 94 -2.20 3.49 9.85
CA VAL A 94 -2.28 2.62 8.69
C VAL A 94 -0.90 2.52 8.08
N LEU A 95 -0.43 1.28 7.90
CA LEU A 95 0.80 0.96 7.17
C LEU A 95 0.51 -0.08 6.10
N ILE A 96 0.74 0.27 4.83
CA ILE A 96 0.61 -0.64 3.69
C ILE A 96 1.83 -0.49 2.78
N ILE A 97 2.45 -1.60 2.42
CA ILE A 97 3.57 -1.63 1.46
C ILE A 97 3.01 -1.93 0.07
N SER A 98 3.00 -0.94 -0.81
CA SER A 98 2.53 -1.10 -2.20
C SER A 98 3.67 -1.44 -3.14
N ILE A 99 3.43 -2.37 -4.06
CA ILE A 99 4.36 -2.78 -5.13
C ILE A 99 3.71 -2.50 -6.49
N GLY A 100 4.39 -1.75 -7.34
CA GLY A 100 3.93 -1.44 -8.69
C GLY A 100 5.09 -1.16 -9.63
N ASN A 101 5.07 -1.77 -10.83
CA ASN A 101 6.14 -1.63 -11.83
C ASN A 101 7.55 -1.90 -11.27
N GLY A 102 7.69 -2.89 -10.38
CA GLY A 102 8.97 -3.23 -9.75
C GLY A 102 9.47 -2.22 -8.71
N GLN A 103 8.64 -1.23 -8.34
CA GLN A 103 8.96 -0.22 -7.35
C GLN A 103 8.08 -0.35 -6.12
N LEU A 104 8.63 0.03 -4.97
CA LEU A 104 7.89 0.12 -3.71
C LEU A 104 7.35 1.54 -3.47
N LYS A 105 6.23 1.60 -2.76
CA LYS A 105 5.67 2.82 -2.18
C LYS A 105 5.04 2.50 -0.83
N LEU A 106 5.37 3.30 0.17
CA LEU A 106 4.74 3.22 1.48
C LEU A 106 3.46 4.04 1.48
N ILE A 107 2.37 3.45 1.96
CA ILE A 107 1.17 4.17 2.40
C ILE A 107 1.25 4.17 3.92
N PHE A 108 1.41 5.36 4.50
CA PHE A 108 1.57 5.53 5.94
C PHE A 108 0.86 6.80 6.40
N PHE A 109 -0.13 6.66 7.29
CA PHE A 109 -0.87 7.79 7.85
C PHE A 109 -1.59 7.41 9.15
N GLU A 110 -1.81 8.39 10.02
CA GLU A 110 -2.67 8.30 11.21
C GLU A 110 -4.06 8.82 10.83
N PRO A 111 -5.09 7.96 10.70
CA PRO A 111 -6.45 8.39 10.39
C PRO A 111 -7.12 9.09 11.59
N GLU A 112 -8.03 10.01 11.28
CA GLU A 112 -8.97 10.57 12.24
C GLU A 112 -10.41 10.29 11.77
N PRO A 113 -11.18 9.44 12.45
CA PRO A 113 -10.90 8.78 13.74
C PRO A 113 -9.94 7.57 13.62
N SER A 114 -9.56 6.97 14.76
CA SER A 114 -8.61 5.84 14.80
C SER A 114 -9.06 4.63 13.95
N PRO A 115 -8.15 3.72 13.57
CA PRO A 115 -8.48 2.54 12.76
C PRO A 115 -9.63 1.69 13.31
N ALA A 116 -9.63 1.43 14.63
CA ALA A 116 -10.70 0.69 15.29
C ALA A 116 -12.07 1.37 15.15
N VAL A 117 -12.12 2.69 15.34
CA VAL A 117 -13.35 3.48 15.18
C VAL A 117 -13.78 3.54 13.72
N CYS A 118 -12.84 3.68 12.78
CA CYS A 118 -13.12 3.58 11.36
C CYS A 118 -13.78 2.24 11.02
N PHE A 119 -13.28 1.13 11.57
CA PHE A 119 -13.85 -0.21 11.36
C PHE A 119 -15.29 -0.32 11.87
N GLU A 120 -15.56 0.17 13.08
CA GLU A 120 -16.91 0.21 13.65
C GLU A 120 -17.86 1.09 12.81
N GLN A 121 -17.39 2.25 12.34
CA GLN A 121 -18.19 3.20 11.57
C GLN A 121 -18.52 2.72 10.15
N VAL A 122 -17.55 2.07 9.49
CA VAL A 122 -17.78 1.46 8.17
C VAL A 122 -18.78 0.31 8.32
N GLY A 123 -18.71 -0.47 9.40
CA GLY A 123 -19.72 -1.47 9.76
C GLY A 123 -19.83 -2.65 8.78
N GLU A 124 -18.85 -2.82 7.90
CA GLU A 124 -18.76 -3.91 6.93
C GLU A 124 -17.80 -4.99 7.45
N ASN A 125 -18.05 -6.24 7.07
CA ASN A 125 -17.09 -7.30 7.33
C ASN A 125 -15.84 -7.13 6.46
N VAL A 126 -14.71 -7.69 6.91
CA VAL A 126 -13.40 -7.52 6.28
C VAL A 126 -13.40 -7.95 4.81
N ASN A 127 -13.98 -9.11 4.49
CA ASN A 127 -14.02 -9.63 3.11
C ASN A 127 -14.77 -8.68 2.16
N THR A 128 -15.94 -8.18 2.57
CA THR A 128 -16.72 -7.24 1.75
C THR A 128 -15.98 -5.92 1.55
N LEU A 129 -15.34 -5.41 2.60
CA LEU A 129 -14.55 -4.19 2.52
C LEU A 129 -13.32 -4.35 1.62
N LEU A 130 -12.65 -5.49 1.71
CA LEU A 130 -11.51 -5.87 0.88
C LEU A 130 -11.91 -5.94 -0.59
N GLU A 131 -12.94 -6.73 -0.92
CA GLU A 131 -13.44 -6.88 -2.29
C GLU A 131 -13.79 -5.51 -2.91
N ARG A 132 -14.53 -4.68 -2.17
CA ARG A 132 -14.92 -3.35 -2.64
C ARG A 132 -13.70 -2.45 -2.88
N LEU A 133 -12.74 -2.41 -1.96
CA LEU A 133 -11.55 -1.57 -2.12
C LEU A 133 -10.67 -2.04 -3.28
N GLU A 134 -10.54 -3.34 -3.52
CA GLU A 134 -9.83 -3.88 -4.68
C GLU A 134 -10.53 -3.54 -6.01
N GLU A 135 -11.86 -3.58 -6.04
CA GLU A 135 -12.65 -3.13 -7.20
C GLU A 135 -12.43 -1.64 -7.47
N GLN A 136 -12.56 -0.79 -6.46
CA GLN A 136 -12.33 0.66 -6.60
C GLN A 136 -10.88 0.97 -7.01
N LEU A 137 -9.91 0.23 -6.45
CA LEU A 137 -8.51 0.39 -6.78
C LEU A 137 -8.24 -0.02 -8.24
N THR A 138 -8.86 -1.11 -8.70
CA THR A 138 -8.78 -1.53 -10.12
C THR A 138 -9.29 -0.45 -11.07
N LEU A 139 -10.35 0.28 -10.68
CA LEU A 139 -10.87 1.40 -11.47
C LEU A 139 -9.96 2.65 -11.39
N ALA A 140 -9.33 2.88 -10.24
CA ALA A 140 -8.46 4.04 -10.00
C ALA A 140 -7.07 3.93 -10.64
N ILE A 141 -6.52 2.71 -10.68
CA ILE A 141 -5.20 2.42 -11.24
C ILE A 141 -5.36 2.05 -12.71
N GLN A 142 -5.08 3.00 -13.60
CA GLN A 142 -5.07 2.71 -15.03
C GLN A 142 -3.72 2.14 -15.42
N PRO A 143 -3.68 1.05 -16.22
CA PRO A 143 -2.43 0.56 -16.77
C PRO A 143 -1.76 1.65 -17.61
N VAL A 144 -0.44 1.72 -17.52
CA VAL A 144 0.35 2.50 -18.48
C VAL A 144 0.29 1.74 -19.80
N VAL A 145 -0.60 2.15 -20.70
CA VAL A 145 -0.56 1.67 -22.08
C VAL A 145 0.69 2.28 -22.69
N GLY A 146 1.72 1.45 -22.90
CA GLY A 146 2.91 1.83 -23.63
C GLY A 146 2.51 2.38 -25.00
N SER A 147 2.91 3.62 -25.28
CA SER A 147 2.88 4.20 -26.63
C SER A 147 4.21 3.95 -27.30
#